data_AF-A0A3M3B862-F1
#
_entry.id   AF-A0A3M3B862-F1
#
_cell.length_a   1.000
_cell.length_b   1.000
_cell.length_c   1.000
_cell.angle_alpha   90.00
_cell.angle_beta   90.00
_cell.angle_gamma   90.00
#
_symmetry.space_group_name_H-M   'P 1'
#
loop_
_entity.id
_entity.type
_entity.pdbx_description
1 polymer ?
#
loop_
_entity_poly.entity_id
_entity_poly.type
_entity_poly.pdbx_seq_one_letter_code
_entity_poly.pdbx_strand_id
1 'polypeptide(L)'
;WTDDPEDPNYPRCHAALSILENTRDAQGRAFIVHKMPIPGPLFATEEECAGVDQVHGSQERNPSVRLAGSYVNFLIVNGGIIAPSFDDPMDEKAREILQKLFPEHEVVMAPGRELLLGGGNIHCLTQQQPA
;
A
#
# COMPACT_ATOMS: atom_id res chain seq x y z
N TRP A 1 -7.94 3.40 -0.44
CA TRP A 1 -9.26 4.04 -0.44
C TRP A 1 -10.19 3.20 -1.26
N THR A 2 -11.38 2.92 -0.73
CA THR A 2 -12.44 2.23 -1.42
C THR A 2 -13.73 2.97 -1.12
N ASP A 3 -14.56 3.16 -2.14
CA ASP A 3 -15.93 3.65 -1.99
C ASP A 3 -16.94 2.50 -1.95
N ASP A 4 -16.47 1.24 -2.03
CA ASP A 4 -17.29 0.05 -1.92
C ASP A 4 -17.60 -0.25 -0.45
N PRO A 5 -18.87 -0.10 0.01
CA PRO A 5 -19.24 -0.35 1.40
C PRO A 5 -19.09 -1.82 1.83
N GLU A 6 -19.02 -2.76 0.88
CA GLU A 6 -18.84 -4.18 1.16
C GLU A 6 -17.36 -4.56 1.34
N ASP A 7 -16.42 -3.69 0.96
CA ASP A 7 -15.00 -3.94 1.23
C ASP A 7 -14.71 -3.76 2.73
N PRO A 8 -14.06 -4.73 3.40
CA PRO A 8 -13.78 -4.65 4.85
C PRO A 8 -12.89 -3.47 5.26
N ASN A 9 -12.18 -2.84 4.32
CA ASN A 9 -11.40 -1.62 4.56
C ASN A 9 -12.23 -0.35 4.45
N TYR A 10 -13.44 -0.37 3.90
CA TYR A 10 -14.32 0.80 3.81
C TYR A 10 -14.50 1.51 5.16
N PRO A 11 -15.00 0.85 6.24
CA PRO A 11 -15.18 1.52 7.52
C PRO A 11 -13.86 2.04 8.10
N ARG A 12 -12.73 1.35 7.85
CA ARG A 12 -11.40 1.74 8.34
C ARG A 12 -10.89 2.99 7.62
N CYS A 13 -10.97 3.02 6.29
CA CYS A 13 -10.59 4.16 5.47
C CYS A 13 -11.42 5.39 5.81
N HIS A 14 -12.74 5.24 5.92
CA HIS A 14 -13.63 6.35 6.25
C HIS A 14 -13.44 6.88 7.68
N ALA A 15 -13.21 5.99 8.66
CA ALA A 15 -12.87 6.40 10.02
C ALA A 15 -11.55 7.20 10.06
N ALA A 16 -10.50 6.71 9.37
CA ALA A 16 -9.23 7.42 9.28
C ALA A 16 -9.38 8.79 8.60
N LEU A 17 -10.14 8.86 7.50
CA LEU A 17 -10.44 10.12 6.82
C LEU A 17 -11.13 11.12 7.75
N SER A 18 -12.18 10.68 8.46
CA SER A 18 -12.91 11.53 9.39
C SER A 18 -12.01 12.10 10.48
N ILE A 19 -11.10 11.29 11.04
CA ILE A 19 -10.12 11.78 12.02
C ILE A 19 -9.20 12.83 11.39
N LEU A 20 -8.62 12.55 10.22
CA LEU A 20 -7.67 13.45 9.56
C LEU A 20 -8.31 14.79 9.17
N GLU A 21 -9.54 14.79 8.65
CA GLU A 21 -10.27 16.00 8.25
C GLU A 21 -10.64 16.90 9.44
N ASN A 22 -10.79 16.31 10.64
CA ASN A 22 -11.20 17.03 11.85
C ASN A 22 -10.06 17.27 12.85
N THR A 23 -8.83 16.87 12.50
CA THR A 23 -7.64 17.05 13.34
C THR A 23 -6.71 18.12 12.74
N ARG A 24 -5.88 18.71 13.59
CA ARG A 24 -4.81 19.64 13.18
C ARG A 24 -3.46 19.06 13.53
N ASP A 25 -2.45 19.43 12.74
CA ASP A 25 -1.06 19.05 13.04
C ASP A 25 -0.50 19.82 14.25
N ALA A 26 0.75 19.54 14.61
CA ALA A 26 1.43 20.17 15.74
C ALA A 26 1.61 21.70 15.60
N GLN A 27 1.39 22.26 14.41
CA GLN A 27 1.44 23.70 14.12
C GLN A 27 0.03 24.31 13.95
N GLY A 28 -1.03 23.54 14.22
CA GLY A 28 -2.42 24.00 14.10
C GLY A 28 -2.95 24.03 12.66
N ARG A 29 -2.22 23.50 11.68
CA ARG A 29 -2.67 23.45 10.28
C ARG A 29 -3.66 22.30 10.10
N ALA A 30 -4.66 22.51 9.25
CA ALA A 30 -5.56 21.42 8.84
C ALA A 30 -4.83 20.47 7.89
N PHE A 31 -5.13 19.18 7.96
CA PHE A 31 -4.59 18.20 7.01
C PHE A 31 -5.22 18.37 5.62
N ILE A 32 -4.39 18.30 4.58
CA ILE A 32 -4.84 18.07 3.21
C ILE A 32 -4.75 16.56 2.99
N VAL A 33 -5.90 15.90 2.79
CA VAL A 33 -5.96 14.44 2.67
C VAL A 33 -6.09 14.06 1.19
N HIS A 34 -5.09 13.32 0.69
CA HIS A 34 -5.12 12.75 -0.65
C HIS A 34 -5.48 11.27 -0.58
N LYS A 35 -6.59 10.88 -1.22
CA LYS A 35 -7.08 9.51 -1.20
C LYS A 35 -6.34 8.68 -2.26
N MET A 36 -5.59 7.68 -1.80
CA MET A 36 -4.97 6.66 -2.66
C MET A 36 -5.91 5.46 -2.78
N PRO A 37 -6.27 4.93 -3.96
CA PRO A 37 -7.05 3.70 -4.08
C PRO A 37 -6.38 2.52 -3.36
N ILE A 38 -7.15 1.51 -2.98
CA ILE A 38 -6.59 0.18 -2.70
C ILE A 38 -6.69 -0.65 -3.99
N PRO A 39 -5.77 -1.60 -4.24
CA PRO A 39 -5.99 -2.59 -5.28
C PRO A 39 -7.24 -3.42 -4.96
N GLY A 40 -7.70 -4.21 -5.93
CA GLY A 40 -8.73 -5.21 -5.71
C GLY A 40 -8.37 -6.18 -4.57
N PRO A 41 -9.31 -7.05 -4.15
CA PRO A 41 -8.96 -8.09 -3.21
C PRO A 41 -7.94 -9.04 -3.85
N LEU A 42 -6.71 -8.99 -3.35
CA LEU A 42 -5.63 -9.87 -3.79
C LEU A 42 -5.58 -11.08 -2.87
N PHE A 43 -5.46 -12.26 -3.46
CA PHE A 43 -5.26 -13.51 -2.73
C PHE A 43 -4.02 -14.22 -3.29
N ALA A 44 -3.35 -14.98 -2.43
CA ALA A 44 -2.32 -15.90 -2.87
C ALA A 44 -2.99 -17.10 -3.58
N THR A 45 -2.32 -17.65 -4.57
CA THR A 45 -2.71 -18.93 -5.18
C THR A 45 -2.23 -20.09 -4.30
N GLU A 46 -2.77 -21.29 -4.56
CA GLU A 46 -2.26 -22.50 -3.90
C GLU A 46 -0.78 -22.74 -4.21
N GLU A 47 -0.35 -22.48 -5.45
CA GLU A 47 1.04 -22.62 -5.90
C GLU A 47 1.98 -21.63 -5.18
N GLU A 48 1.55 -20.38 -5.02
CA GLU A 48 2.31 -19.35 -4.30
C GLU A 48 2.48 -19.70 -2.81
N CYS A 49 1.52 -20.40 -2.21
CA CYS A 49 1.62 -20.89 -0.84
C CYS A 49 2.44 -22.19 -0.72
N ALA A 50 2.40 -23.06 -1.72
CA ALA A 50 2.97 -24.41 -1.66
C ALA A 50 4.50 -24.42 -1.49
N GLY A 51 5.18 -23.35 -1.93
CA GLY A 51 6.64 -23.20 -1.80
C GLY A 51 7.13 -22.74 -0.42
N VAL A 52 6.24 -22.54 0.56
CA VAL A 52 6.59 -21.96 1.87
C VAL A 52 6.61 -23.03 2.95
N ASP A 53 7.77 -23.23 3.58
CA ASP A 53 7.93 -24.18 4.68
C ASP A 53 7.08 -23.81 5.89
N GLN A 54 6.33 -24.79 6.41
CA GLN A 54 5.60 -24.63 7.66
C GLN A 54 6.52 -24.88 8.85
N VAL A 55 6.85 -23.82 9.58
CA VAL A 55 7.68 -23.90 10.78
C VAL A 55 6.84 -23.54 12.00
N HIS A 56 6.98 -24.32 13.07
CA HIS A 56 6.27 -24.05 14.34
C HIS A 56 6.56 -22.63 14.84
N GLY A 57 5.49 -21.85 15.05
CA GLY A 57 5.56 -20.45 15.49
C GLY A 57 5.60 -19.42 14.36
N SER A 58 5.70 -19.85 13.10
CA SER A 58 5.55 -18.97 11.93
C SER A 58 4.07 -18.77 11.57
N GLN A 59 3.76 -17.64 10.94
CA GLN A 59 2.46 -17.41 10.31
C GLN A 59 2.32 -18.29 9.06
N GLU A 60 1.30 -19.13 9.03
CA GLU A 60 0.97 -19.93 7.84
C GLU A 60 0.57 -19.04 6.65
N ARG A 61 1.00 -19.42 5.44
CA ARG A 61 0.53 -18.82 4.19
C ARG A 61 -0.69 -19.59 3.69
N ASN A 62 -1.81 -18.90 3.58
CA ASN A 62 -3.11 -19.49 3.28
C ASN A 62 -3.80 -18.72 2.14
N PRO A 63 -4.17 -19.39 1.03
CA PRO A 63 -4.79 -18.74 -0.13
C PRO A 63 -6.18 -18.14 0.14
N SER A 64 -6.85 -18.55 1.22
CA SER A 64 -8.12 -17.94 1.65
C SER A 64 -7.95 -16.59 2.35
N VAL A 65 -6.73 -16.23 2.74
CA VAL A 65 -6.45 -14.98 3.44
C VAL A 65 -6.15 -13.88 2.41
N ARG A 66 -6.90 -12.78 2.47
CA ARG A 66 -6.67 -11.60 1.63
C ARG A 66 -5.29 -11.00 1.94
N LEU A 67 -4.51 -10.77 0.89
CA LEU A 67 -3.23 -10.08 0.97
C LEU A 67 -3.43 -8.59 1.28
N ALA A 68 -2.52 -8.02 2.07
CA ALA A 68 -2.57 -6.63 2.52
C ALA A 68 -2.04 -5.63 1.48
N GLY A 69 -2.53 -5.71 0.23
CA GLY A 69 -2.08 -4.86 -0.88
C GLY A 69 -2.40 -3.39 -0.65
N SER A 70 -1.41 -2.51 -0.81
CA SER A 70 -1.57 -1.06 -0.63
C SER A 70 -0.53 -0.26 -1.41
N TYR A 71 -0.98 0.67 -2.24
CA TYR A 71 -0.11 1.62 -2.95
C TYR A 71 0.54 2.66 -2.03
N VAL A 72 0.10 2.79 -0.78
CA VAL A 72 0.71 3.71 0.21
C VAL A 72 2.04 3.16 0.73
N ASN A 73 2.34 1.88 0.52
CA ASN A 73 3.59 1.26 0.96
C ASN A 73 4.78 1.56 0.01
N PHE A 74 4.89 2.81 -0.44
CA PHE A 74 5.95 3.30 -1.32
C PHE A 74 7.14 3.87 -0.53
N LEU A 75 8.31 3.95 -1.16
CA LEU A 75 9.50 4.61 -0.64
C LEU A 75 9.73 5.94 -1.36
N ILE A 76 10.05 6.99 -0.59
CA ILE A 76 10.57 8.25 -1.12
C ILE A 76 12.10 8.17 -1.10
N VAL A 77 12.73 8.46 -2.24
CA VAL A 77 14.18 8.60 -2.40
C VAL A 77 14.53 9.99 -2.93
N ASN A 78 15.80 10.36 -2.93
CA ASN A 78 16.25 11.62 -3.50
C ASN A 78 15.84 11.71 -4.97
N GLY A 79 14.85 12.56 -5.28
CA GLY A 79 14.33 12.80 -6.62
C GLY A 79 13.38 11.71 -7.15
N GLY A 80 12.93 10.75 -6.35
CA GLY A 80 12.09 9.66 -6.83
C GLY A 80 11.11 9.06 -5.81
N ILE A 81 10.10 8.38 -6.33
CA ILE A 81 9.15 7.55 -5.58
C ILE A 81 9.21 6.13 -6.17
N ILE A 82 9.49 5.14 -5.33
CA ILE A 82 9.42 3.72 -5.69
C ILE A 82 8.13 3.16 -5.09
N ALA A 83 7.13 2.93 -5.93
CA ALA A 83 5.80 2.50 -5.51
C ALA A 83 5.47 1.09 -6.03
N PRO A 84 4.66 0.31 -5.32
CA PRO A 84 4.34 -1.05 -5.74
C PRO A 84 3.32 -1.07 -6.87
N SER A 85 3.48 -1.98 -7.83
CA SER A 85 2.44 -2.44 -8.75
C SER A 85 2.02 -3.87 -8.42
N PHE A 86 0.75 -4.20 -8.69
CA PHE A 86 0.15 -5.49 -8.34
C PHE A 86 -0.46 -6.23 -9.53
N ASP A 87 -0.21 -5.76 -10.76
CA ASP A 87 -0.94 -6.17 -11.97
C ASP A 87 -2.46 -5.95 -11.82
N ASP A 88 -2.80 -4.84 -11.16
CA ASP A 88 -4.15 -4.47 -10.77
C ASP A 88 -4.61 -3.24 -11.56
N PRO A 89 -5.91 -3.13 -11.94
CA PRO A 89 -6.41 -1.99 -12.69
C PRO A 89 -6.19 -0.61 -12.04
N MET A 90 -5.93 -0.56 -10.72
CA MET A 90 -5.64 0.68 -10.00
C MET A 90 -4.16 1.09 -10.03
N ASP A 91 -3.25 0.26 -10.57
CA ASP A 91 -1.80 0.55 -10.62
C ASP A 91 -1.54 1.91 -11.29
N GLU A 92 -2.13 2.13 -12.47
CA GLU A 92 -1.93 3.37 -13.23
C GLU A 92 -2.53 4.59 -12.51
N LYS A 93 -3.71 4.42 -11.91
CA LYS A 93 -4.34 5.48 -11.12
C LYS A 93 -3.49 5.86 -9.90
N ALA A 94 -2.89 4.87 -9.23
CA ALA A 94 -1.99 5.12 -8.11
C ALA A 94 -0.73 5.89 -8.57
N ARG A 95 -0.14 5.48 -9.70
CA ARG A 95 0.99 6.18 -10.33
C ARG A 95 0.67 7.64 -10.64
N GLU A 96 -0.47 7.91 -11.28
CA GLU A 96 -0.91 9.27 -11.62
C GLU A 96 -1.10 10.15 -10.38
N ILE A 97 -1.69 9.60 -9.32
CA ILE A 97 -1.87 10.31 -8.05
C ILE A 97 -0.50 10.66 -7.46
N LEU A 98 0.40 9.68 -7.34
CA LEU A 98 1.76 9.93 -6.81
C LEU A 98 2.49 10.98 -7.64
N GLN A 99 2.44 10.90 -8.96
CA GLN A 99 3.13 11.84 -9.84
C GLN A 99 2.59 13.26 -9.67
N LYS A 100 1.28 13.42 -9.48
CA LYS A 100 0.65 14.71 -9.20
C LYS A 100 1.04 15.28 -7.83
N LEU A 101 1.22 14.43 -6.84
CA LEU A 101 1.59 14.83 -5.47
C LEU A 101 3.08 15.17 -5.33
N PHE A 102 3.93 14.49 -6.10
CA PHE A 102 5.38 14.68 -6.11
C PHE A 102 5.85 15.10 -7.51
N PRO A 103 5.50 16.32 -7.99
CA PRO A 103 5.76 16.73 -9.37
C PRO A 103 7.25 16.83 -9.73
N GLU A 104 8.13 16.97 -8.73
CA GLU A 104 9.58 17.00 -8.90
C GLU A 104 10.26 15.64 -8.74
N HIS A 105 9.49 14.58 -8.45
CA HIS A 105 10.01 13.22 -8.30
C HIS A 105 9.62 12.37 -9.51
N GLU A 106 10.52 11.49 -9.94
CA GLU A 106 10.19 10.40 -10.86
C GLU A 106 9.43 9.30 -10.11
N VAL A 107 8.24 8.93 -10.58
CA VAL A 107 7.48 7.82 -10.01
C VAL A 107 7.75 6.54 -10.77
N VAL A 108 8.40 5.59 -10.12
CA VAL A 108 8.69 4.26 -10.64
C VAL A 108 7.78 3.24 -9.97
N MET A 109 6.94 2.58 -10.77
CA MET A 109 6.11 1.46 -10.33
C MET A 109 6.93 0.17 -10.44
N ALA A 110 7.17 -0.52 -9.32
CA ALA A 110 7.94 -1.76 -9.25
C ALA A 110 7.02 -2.94 -8.87
N PRO A 111 7.19 -4.13 -9.50
CA PRO A 111 6.39 -5.31 -9.18
C PRO A 111 6.47 -5.66 -7.68
N GLY A 112 5.34 -5.52 -6.98
CA GLY A 112 5.25 -5.66 -5.54
C GLY A 112 4.61 -6.97 -5.07
N ARG A 113 4.10 -7.81 -5.97
CA ARG A 113 3.35 -9.04 -5.64
C ARG A 113 4.16 -10.01 -4.79
N GLU A 114 5.40 -10.30 -5.19
CA GLU A 114 6.27 -11.25 -4.47
C GLU A 114 6.57 -10.79 -3.04
N LEU A 115 6.76 -9.48 -2.84
CA LEU A 115 6.97 -8.90 -1.51
C LEU A 115 5.69 -9.02 -0.66
N LEU A 116 4.54 -8.81 -1.31
CA LEU A 116 3.23 -8.86 -0.68
C LEU A 116 2.87 -10.26 -0.17
N LEU A 117 3.26 -11.32 -0.88
CA LEU A 117 3.14 -12.70 -0.40
C LEU A 117 3.88 -12.91 0.93
N GLY A 118 4.99 -12.20 1.13
CA GLY A 118 5.74 -12.15 2.37
C GLY A 118 5.09 -11.33 3.50
N GLY A 119 4.06 -10.53 3.20
CA GLY A 119 3.30 -9.74 4.17
C GLY A 119 3.69 -8.27 4.26
N GLY A 120 4.50 -7.75 3.34
CA GLY A 120 4.90 -6.34 3.30
C GLY A 120 5.06 -5.82 1.88
N ASN A 121 5.60 -4.62 1.71
CA ASN A 121 6.01 -4.14 0.39
C ASN A 121 7.26 -3.26 0.49
N ILE A 122 7.55 -2.49 -0.56
CA ILE A 122 8.75 -1.66 -0.72
C ILE A 122 9.11 -0.89 0.56
N HIS A 123 8.19 -0.12 1.14
CA HIS A 123 8.48 0.65 2.36
C HIS A 123 8.88 -0.24 3.54
N CYS A 124 8.28 -1.43 3.68
CA CYS A 124 8.56 -2.34 4.79
C CYS A 124 9.99 -2.92 4.78
N LEU A 125 10.65 -2.91 3.61
CA LEU A 125 11.94 -3.58 3.39
C LEU A 125 13.11 -2.61 3.31
N THR A 126 12.85 -1.31 3.49
CA THR A 126 13.82 -0.24 3.28
C THR A 126 13.93 0.63 4.51
N GLN A 127 15.13 1.16 4.76
CA GLN A 127 15.40 2.09 5.84
C GLN A 127 16.23 3.25 5.30
N GLN A 128 15.68 4.47 5.33
CA GLN A 128 16.39 5.65 4.88
C GLN A 128 17.45 6.08 5.90
N GLN A 129 18.62 6.48 5.39
CA GLN A 129 19.65 7.19 6.15
C GLN A 129 19.70 8.63 5.64
N PRO A 130 19.33 9.63 6.45
CA PRO A 130 19.52 11.03 6.09
C PRO A 130 20.99 11.34 5.78
N ALA A 131 21.21 12.31 4.89
CA ALA A 131 22.55 12.77 4.51
C ALA A 131 23.31 13.37 5.69
#